data_AF-A0A7K2WG02-F1
#
_entry.id   AF-A0A7K2WG02-F1
#
_cell.length_a   1.000
_cell.length_b   1.000
_cell.length_c   1.000
_cell.angle_alpha   90.00
_cell.angle_beta   90.00
_cell.angle_gamma   90.00
#
_symmetry.space_group_name_H-M   'P 1'
#
loop_
_entity.id
_entity.type
_entity.pdbx_description
1 polymer ?
#
loop_
_entity_poly.entity_id
_entity_poly.type
_entity_poly.pdbx_seq_one_letter_code
_entity_poly.pdbx_strand_id
1 'polypeptide(L)'
;MRPTRKLLTLTGSALLLTGSVFLLPTSALAGVAAAVPCTEAGLVSAVNAANAAGGGTITLTARCTYTLTSAHGDDGVNGPAGLPLITTPISFSGNANTVARSASAAPFRIAQVASTGSLTLNAVTLTGGRATTAGHNDGGGVLNFGAVTLTGSALSGNNAAGLGGGIHSSGAAAAATFTSSTVKNNTAGRGAGIASAGATLTTTSSTITLNTATSRPGGIYSAGTSTLTSTTVTANTPANCAGSPNPVGGCVG
;
A
#
# COMPACT_ATOMS: atom_id res chain seq x y z
N MET A 1 -63.60 -78.77 -32.23
CA MET A 1 -62.68 -78.76 -31.07
C MET A 1 -61.25 -78.53 -31.55
N ARG A 2 -60.70 -77.33 -31.31
CA ARG A 2 -59.26 -77.00 -31.32
C ARG A 2 -59.09 -75.63 -30.65
N PRO A 3 -58.05 -75.41 -29.81
CA PRO A 3 -58.11 -74.47 -28.69
C PRO A 3 -57.67 -73.04 -29.04
N THR A 4 -58.29 -72.07 -28.37
CA THR A 4 -57.94 -70.65 -28.35
C THR A 4 -56.65 -70.41 -27.56
N ARG A 5 -55.62 -69.84 -28.19
CA ARG A 5 -54.39 -69.38 -27.52
C ARG A 5 -54.62 -67.98 -26.94
N LYS A 6 -54.50 -67.85 -25.61
CA LYS A 6 -54.43 -66.56 -24.90
C LYS A 6 -53.10 -65.89 -25.22
N LEU A 7 -53.14 -64.67 -25.75
CA LEU A 7 -51.98 -63.79 -25.90
C LEU A 7 -51.75 -63.06 -24.57
N LEU A 8 -50.60 -63.30 -23.93
CA LEU A 8 -50.12 -62.54 -22.77
C LEU A 8 -49.41 -61.28 -23.29
N THR A 9 -49.92 -60.11 -22.95
CA THR A 9 -49.24 -58.82 -23.17
C THR A 9 -48.21 -58.57 -22.07
N LEU A 10 -46.93 -58.62 -22.42
CA LEU A 10 -45.82 -58.17 -21.57
C LEU A 10 -45.73 -56.63 -21.67
N THR A 11 -46.08 -55.90 -20.62
CA THR A 11 -45.77 -54.48 -20.50
C THR A 11 -44.31 -54.31 -20.10
N GLY A 12 -43.45 -53.96 -21.06
CA GLY A 12 -42.08 -53.56 -20.81
C GLY A 12 -42.02 -52.11 -20.32
N SER A 13 -41.75 -51.91 -19.03
CA SER A 13 -41.47 -50.59 -18.45
C SER A 13 -40.05 -50.17 -18.83
N ALA A 14 -39.93 -49.26 -19.79
CA ALA A 14 -38.67 -48.61 -20.15
C ALA A 14 -38.26 -47.62 -19.05
N LEU A 15 -37.21 -47.96 -18.31
CA LEU A 15 -36.58 -47.08 -17.33
C LEU A 15 -35.71 -46.05 -18.08
N LEU A 16 -36.20 -44.82 -18.22
CA LEU A 16 -35.41 -43.69 -18.71
C LEU A 16 -34.36 -43.30 -17.66
N LEU A 17 -33.10 -43.65 -17.91
CA LEU A 17 -31.96 -43.04 -17.21
C LEU A 17 -31.78 -41.61 -17.73
N THR A 18 -32.24 -40.63 -16.97
CA THR A 18 -31.85 -39.23 -17.15
C THR A 18 -30.36 -39.09 -16.83
N GLY A 19 -29.52 -39.02 -17.87
CA GLY A 19 -28.10 -38.72 -17.73
C GLY A 19 -27.91 -37.30 -17.19
N SER A 20 -27.66 -37.17 -15.89
CA SER A 20 -27.22 -35.92 -15.28
C SER A 20 -25.82 -35.62 -15.80
N VAL A 21 -25.72 -34.69 -16.75
CA VAL A 21 -24.43 -34.11 -17.14
C VAL A 21 -23.93 -33.30 -15.95
N PHE A 22 -23.04 -33.90 -15.16
CA PHE A 22 -22.25 -33.18 -14.17
C PHE A 22 -21.30 -32.25 -14.95
N LEU A 23 -21.69 -30.99 -15.08
CA LEU A 23 -20.73 -29.93 -15.41
C LEU A 23 -19.72 -29.90 -14.26
N LEU A 24 -18.57 -30.53 -14.46
CA LEU A 24 -17.42 -30.32 -13.62
C LEU A 24 -17.20 -28.80 -13.56
N PRO A 25 -17.08 -28.18 -12.38
CA PRO A 25 -16.67 -26.80 -12.31
C PRO A 25 -15.36 -26.71 -13.07
N THR A 26 -15.32 -25.87 -14.11
CA THR A 26 -14.06 -25.51 -14.75
C THR A 26 -13.18 -24.98 -13.63
N SER A 27 -12.18 -25.77 -13.26
CA SER A 27 -11.07 -25.30 -12.45
C SER A 27 -10.53 -24.09 -13.17
N ALA A 28 -10.91 -22.90 -12.71
CA ALA A 28 -10.28 -21.67 -13.12
C ALA A 28 -8.83 -21.84 -12.69
N LEU A 29 -7.97 -22.23 -13.64
CA LEU A 29 -6.55 -21.97 -13.53
C LEU A 29 -6.47 -20.48 -13.21
N ALA A 30 -6.11 -20.16 -11.97
CA ALA A 30 -5.77 -18.82 -11.58
C ALA A 30 -4.60 -18.42 -12.48
N GLY A 31 -4.94 -17.79 -13.61
CA GLY A 31 -3.96 -17.26 -14.52
C GLY A 31 -3.10 -16.32 -13.70
N VAL A 32 -1.78 -16.55 -13.71
CA VAL A 32 -0.83 -15.66 -13.08
C VAL A 32 -1.13 -14.28 -13.64
N ALA A 33 -1.69 -13.39 -12.81
CA ALA A 33 -2.06 -12.05 -13.25
C ALA A 33 -0.83 -11.42 -13.91
N ALA A 34 -0.95 -11.04 -15.18
CA ALA A 34 0.15 -10.51 -15.94
C ALA A 34 0.79 -9.34 -15.19
N ALA A 35 2.13 -9.34 -15.10
CA ALA A 35 2.83 -8.28 -14.40
C ALA A 35 2.56 -6.93 -15.07
N VAL A 36 2.44 -5.89 -14.25
CA VAL A 36 2.16 -4.53 -14.73
C VAL A 36 3.31 -4.04 -15.60
N PRO A 37 3.06 -3.59 -16.85
CA PRO A 37 4.08 -3.02 -17.72
C PRO A 37 4.87 -1.91 -17.02
N CYS A 38 6.20 -1.91 -17.17
CA CYS A 38 7.13 -0.98 -16.51
C CYS A 38 7.01 0.46 -17.02
N THR A 39 5.84 1.08 -16.82
CA THR A 39 5.47 2.40 -17.32
C THR A 39 4.56 3.08 -16.29
N GLU A 40 4.57 4.41 -16.28
CA GLU A 40 3.64 5.20 -15.47
C GLU A 40 2.18 4.82 -15.75
N ALA A 41 1.78 4.82 -17.02
CA ALA A 41 0.42 4.50 -17.43
C ALA A 41 -0.01 3.09 -16.97
N GLY A 42 0.87 2.09 -17.10
CA GLY A 42 0.59 0.73 -16.64
C GLY A 42 0.31 0.67 -15.13
N LEU A 43 1.14 1.34 -14.32
CA LEU A 43 0.94 1.39 -12.88
C LEU A 43 -0.35 2.11 -12.49
N VAL A 44 -0.60 3.28 -13.10
CA VAL A 44 -1.82 4.07 -12.86
C VAL A 44 -3.08 3.28 -13.23
N SER A 45 -3.09 2.63 -14.41
CA SER A 45 -4.21 1.78 -14.83
C SER A 45 -4.44 0.61 -13.87
N ALA A 46 -3.37 -0.02 -13.38
CA ALA A 46 -3.49 -1.12 -12.43
C ALA A 46 -4.10 -0.67 -11.08
N VAL A 47 -3.69 0.50 -10.57
CA VAL A 47 -4.27 1.06 -9.33
C VAL A 47 -5.74 1.40 -9.52
N ASN A 48 -6.10 2.05 -10.63
CA ASN A 48 -7.50 2.36 -10.95
C ASN A 48 -8.36 1.09 -11.07
N ALA A 49 -7.85 0.05 -11.73
CA ALA A 49 -8.54 -1.23 -11.85
C ALA A 49 -8.74 -1.90 -10.49
N ALA A 50 -7.73 -1.89 -9.62
CA ALA A 50 -7.83 -2.44 -8.27
C ALA A 50 -8.83 -1.67 -7.40
N ASN A 51 -8.82 -0.33 -7.46
CA ASN A 51 -9.84 0.49 -6.80
C ASN A 51 -11.26 0.14 -7.29
N ALA A 52 -11.46 0.06 -8.61
CA ALA A 52 -12.76 -0.27 -9.20
C ALA A 52 -13.24 -1.69 -8.85
N ALA A 53 -12.32 -2.64 -8.66
CA ALA A 53 -12.62 -4.01 -8.27
C ALA A 53 -12.89 -4.20 -6.77
N GLY A 54 -12.78 -3.14 -5.95
CA GLY A 54 -12.92 -3.25 -4.49
C GLY A 54 -11.62 -3.65 -3.77
N GLY A 55 -10.49 -3.67 -4.47
CA GLY A 55 -9.17 -4.03 -3.94
C GLY A 55 -8.47 -5.06 -4.83
N GLY A 56 -7.22 -5.40 -4.47
CA GLY A 56 -6.51 -6.48 -5.13
C GLY A 56 -5.00 -6.41 -5.01
N THR A 57 -4.35 -7.42 -5.58
CA THR A 57 -2.88 -7.49 -5.68
C THR A 57 -2.43 -7.06 -7.06
N ILE A 58 -1.51 -6.11 -7.08
CA ILE A 58 -0.85 -5.58 -8.27
C ILE A 58 0.56 -6.17 -8.32
N THR A 59 0.79 -7.08 -9.27
CA THR A 59 2.12 -7.69 -9.49
C THR A 59 2.97 -6.75 -10.32
N LEU A 60 4.07 -6.25 -9.74
CA LEU A 60 4.99 -5.37 -10.44
C LEU A 60 5.98 -6.18 -11.28
N THR A 61 6.40 -5.64 -12.42
CA THR A 61 7.48 -6.21 -13.22
C THR A 61 8.77 -6.16 -12.40
N ALA A 62 9.41 -7.30 -12.13
CA ALA A 62 10.55 -7.38 -11.22
C ALA A 62 11.64 -6.34 -11.54
N ARG A 63 12.19 -5.70 -10.50
CA ARG A 63 13.29 -4.72 -10.57
C ARG A 63 13.00 -3.47 -11.41
N CYS A 64 11.75 -3.28 -11.84
CA CYS A 64 11.33 -2.09 -12.56
C CYS A 64 11.33 -0.85 -11.66
N THR A 65 11.72 0.28 -12.26
CA THR A 65 11.47 1.62 -11.71
C THR A 65 10.30 2.28 -12.44
N TYR A 66 9.15 2.39 -11.78
CA TYR A 66 7.98 3.12 -12.25
C TYR A 66 8.18 4.59 -11.96
N THR A 67 8.51 5.37 -12.99
CA THR A 67 8.73 6.82 -12.85
C THR A 67 7.43 7.56 -13.11
N LEU A 68 6.92 8.27 -12.10
CA LEU A 68 5.74 9.11 -12.17
C LEU A 68 6.15 10.51 -12.64
N THR A 69 5.58 10.97 -13.75
CA THR A 69 5.88 12.28 -14.36
C THR A 69 4.77 13.31 -14.12
N SER A 70 3.56 12.86 -13.77
CA SER A 70 2.44 13.70 -13.39
C SER A 70 1.69 13.17 -12.17
N ALA A 71 0.81 14.00 -11.61
CA ALA A 71 -0.13 13.59 -10.58
C ALA A 71 -1.33 12.87 -11.20
N HIS A 72 -1.87 11.88 -10.49
CA HIS A 72 -3.01 11.04 -10.92
C HIS A 72 -4.10 10.91 -9.84
N GLY A 73 -3.98 11.62 -8.72
CA GLY A 73 -5.00 11.72 -7.68
C GLY A 73 -4.92 13.04 -6.93
N ASP A 74 -6.07 13.62 -6.58
CA ASP A 74 -6.19 14.80 -5.72
C ASP A 74 -7.57 14.73 -5.03
N ASP A 75 -7.61 15.01 -3.73
CA ASP A 75 -8.84 15.06 -2.93
C ASP A 75 -9.37 16.49 -2.76
N GLY A 76 -8.70 17.49 -3.36
CA GLY A 76 -9.03 18.91 -3.30
C GLY A 76 -8.64 19.58 -1.99
N VAL A 77 -8.01 18.86 -1.05
CA VAL A 77 -7.69 19.35 0.30
C VAL A 77 -6.21 19.18 0.64
N ASN A 78 -5.66 18.00 0.35
CA ASN A 78 -4.29 17.63 0.66
C ASN A 78 -3.38 17.72 -0.57
N GLY A 79 -3.91 18.06 -1.74
CA GLY A 79 -3.14 18.30 -2.95
C GLY A 79 -2.68 17.00 -3.64
N PRO A 80 -1.84 17.13 -4.67
CA PRO A 80 -1.69 16.07 -5.65
C PRO A 80 -0.88 14.87 -5.16
N ALA A 81 -1.30 13.68 -5.59
CA ALA A 81 -0.63 12.39 -5.47
C ALA A 81 -0.29 11.84 -6.86
N GLY A 82 0.87 11.20 -6.96
CA GLY A 82 1.37 10.57 -8.19
C GLY A 82 0.65 9.28 -8.53
N LEU A 83 0.09 8.57 -7.56
CA LEU A 83 -0.83 7.47 -7.81
C LEU A 83 -2.27 7.98 -7.71
N PRO A 84 -3.24 7.32 -8.37
CA PRO A 84 -4.63 7.46 -8.01
C PRO A 84 -4.82 7.22 -6.51
N LEU A 85 -5.77 7.94 -5.89
CA LEU A 85 -6.03 7.81 -4.46
C LEU A 85 -6.37 6.35 -4.13
N ILE A 86 -5.71 5.80 -3.11
CA ILE A 86 -5.94 4.42 -2.67
C ILE A 86 -7.18 4.43 -1.78
N THR A 87 -8.31 3.98 -2.32
CA THR A 87 -9.62 3.99 -1.64
C THR A 87 -10.08 2.60 -1.21
N THR A 88 -9.45 1.56 -1.74
CA THR A 88 -9.69 0.16 -1.40
C THR A 88 -8.39 -0.54 -0.94
N PRO A 89 -8.46 -1.78 -0.44
CA PRO A 89 -7.27 -2.55 -0.09
C PRO A 89 -6.44 -2.94 -1.33
N ILE A 90 -5.27 -2.32 -1.50
CA ILE A 90 -4.36 -2.57 -2.62
C ILE A 90 -3.01 -3.08 -2.09
N SER A 91 -2.52 -4.17 -2.66
CA SER A 91 -1.21 -4.74 -2.36
C SER A 91 -0.29 -4.67 -3.59
N PHE A 92 0.87 -4.05 -3.46
CA PHE A 92 1.91 -4.10 -4.48
C PHE A 92 2.84 -5.28 -4.18
N SER A 93 2.77 -6.31 -5.02
CA SER A 93 3.67 -7.44 -5.01
C SER A 93 4.90 -7.10 -5.86
N GLY A 94 5.96 -6.63 -5.20
CA GLY A 94 7.22 -6.25 -5.84
C GLY A 94 8.31 -7.31 -5.71
N ASN A 95 9.41 -7.05 -6.40
CA ASN A 95 10.68 -7.74 -6.30
C ASN A 95 11.80 -6.73 -6.59
N ALA A 96 12.20 -5.99 -5.55
CA ALA A 96 13.15 -4.89 -5.61
C ALA A 96 12.70 -3.77 -6.57
N ASN A 97 11.41 -3.43 -6.53
CA ASN A 97 10.81 -2.39 -7.35
C ASN A 97 10.99 -1.00 -6.75
N THR A 98 10.97 0.01 -7.62
CA THR A 98 10.93 1.41 -7.21
C THR A 98 9.74 2.10 -7.86
N VAL A 99 8.99 2.89 -7.10
CA VAL A 99 8.04 3.89 -7.61
C VAL A 99 8.62 5.25 -7.24
N ALA A 100 9.01 6.01 -8.25
CA ALA A 100 9.74 7.25 -8.10
C ALA A 100 8.99 8.41 -8.72
N ARG A 101 8.96 9.56 -8.04
CA ARG A 101 8.61 10.82 -8.71
C ARG A 101 9.78 11.27 -9.59
N SER A 102 9.52 11.65 -10.83
CA SER A 102 10.53 12.28 -11.69
C SER A 102 11.03 13.60 -11.07
N ALA A 103 12.35 13.84 -11.10
CA ALA A 103 12.93 15.07 -10.58
C ALA A 103 12.35 16.33 -11.26
N SER A 104 12.10 16.25 -12.58
CA SER A 104 11.55 17.34 -13.40
C SER A 104 10.04 17.53 -13.29
N ALA A 105 9.32 16.59 -12.67
CA ALA A 105 7.88 16.71 -12.51
C ALA A 105 7.51 17.85 -11.54
N ALA A 106 6.25 18.29 -11.60
CA ALA A 106 5.67 19.13 -10.57
C ALA A 106 5.72 18.44 -9.18
N PRO A 107 5.66 19.20 -8.07
CA PRO A 107 5.56 18.59 -6.74
C PRO A 107 4.27 17.76 -6.59
N PHE A 108 4.41 16.50 -6.16
CA PHE A 108 3.32 15.65 -5.68
C PHE A 108 3.90 14.56 -4.77
N ARG A 109 3.09 14.06 -3.83
CA ARG A 109 3.46 12.86 -3.05
C ARG A 109 3.36 11.60 -3.88
N ILE A 110 4.01 10.50 -3.49
CA ILE A 110 3.89 9.26 -4.26
C ILE A 110 2.48 8.67 -4.12
N ALA A 111 2.01 8.51 -2.88
CA ALA A 111 0.72 7.89 -2.60
C ALA A 111 -0.09 8.66 -1.57
N GLN A 112 -1.40 8.54 -1.69
CA GLN A 112 -2.34 8.93 -0.66
C GLN A 112 -3.34 7.80 -0.42
N VAL A 113 -3.50 7.44 0.84
CA VAL A 113 -4.43 6.39 1.29
C VAL A 113 -5.60 7.05 2.01
N ALA A 114 -6.80 6.86 1.46
CA ALA A 114 -8.04 7.33 2.07
C ALA A 114 -8.37 6.53 3.34
N SER A 115 -9.31 7.02 4.16
CA SER A 115 -9.70 6.37 5.42
C SER A 115 -10.27 4.96 5.27
N THR A 116 -10.84 4.64 4.11
CA THR A 116 -11.33 3.29 3.76
C THR A 116 -10.28 2.44 3.04
N GLY A 117 -9.18 3.06 2.60
CA GLY A 117 -8.15 2.41 1.80
C GLY A 117 -7.10 1.72 2.66
N SER A 118 -6.40 0.77 2.05
CA SER A 118 -5.14 0.29 2.60
C SER A 118 -4.12 0.04 1.51
N LEU A 119 -2.85 0.36 1.79
CA LEU A 119 -1.74 0.14 0.88
C LEU A 119 -0.73 -0.80 1.53
N THR A 120 -0.55 -1.98 0.93
CA THR A 120 0.50 -2.92 1.31
C THR A 120 1.62 -2.88 0.28
N LEU A 121 2.86 -2.66 0.71
CA LEU A 121 4.05 -2.71 -0.13
C LEU A 121 4.90 -3.92 0.28
N ASN A 122 5.17 -4.81 -0.68
CA ASN A 122 6.07 -5.94 -0.48
C ASN A 122 7.28 -5.81 -1.44
N ALA A 123 8.48 -5.62 -0.89
CA ALA A 123 9.71 -5.38 -1.65
C ALA A 123 9.62 -4.21 -2.65
N VAL A 124 9.01 -3.08 -2.24
CA VAL A 124 8.87 -1.86 -3.04
C VAL A 124 9.49 -0.66 -2.32
N THR A 125 10.20 0.18 -3.08
CA THR A 125 10.70 1.48 -2.61
C THR A 125 9.84 2.61 -3.17
N LEU A 126 9.34 3.50 -2.32
CA LEU A 126 8.75 4.78 -2.73
C LEU A 126 9.76 5.91 -2.53
N THR A 127 10.02 6.71 -3.57
CA THR A 127 11.08 7.72 -3.53
C THR A 127 10.80 8.99 -4.33
N GLY A 128 11.43 10.10 -3.92
CA GLY A 128 11.38 11.38 -4.62
C GLY A 128 10.05 12.14 -4.46
N GLY A 129 9.11 11.60 -3.68
CA GLY A 129 7.82 12.24 -3.42
C GLY A 129 8.00 13.60 -2.74
N ARG A 130 7.20 14.58 -3.13
CA ARG A 130 7.36 15.98 -2.76
C ARG A 130 6.03 16.65 -2.44
N ALA A 131 5.72 16.80 -1.16
CA ALA A 131 4.55 17.52 -0.65
C ALA A 131 5.00 18.85 -0.03
N THR A 132 5.13 19.90 -0.84
CA THR A 132 5.75 21.18 -0.43
C THR A 132 4.75 22.30 -0.16
N THR A 133 3.45 22.06 -0.34
CA THR A 133 2.43 23.08 -0.14
C THR A 133 2.01 23.09 1.32
N ALA A 134 2.35 24.16 2.05
CA ALA A 134 2.00 24.30 3.46
C ALA A 134 0.47 24.16 3.69
N GLY A 135 0.09 23.59 4.84
CA GLY A 135 -1.32 23.42 5.23
C GLY A 135 -2.04 22.21 4.63
N HIS A 136 -1.40 21.49 3.71
CA HIS A 136 -1.86 20.18 3.24
C HIS A 136 -1.26 19.12 4.20
N ASN A 137 -2.01 18.11 4.64
CA ASN A 137 -1.53 17.23 5.72
C ASN A 137 -0.40 16.31 5.21
N ASP A 138 0.82 16.83 5.16
CA ASP A 138 1.88 16.34 4.29
C ASP A 138 2.37 14.96 4.67
N GLY A 139 2.52 14.09 3.68
CA GLY A 139 3.42 12.96 3.71
C GLY A 139 4.13 12.93 2.35
N GLY A 140 5.44 13.18 2.31
CA GLY A 140 6.16 13.37 1.05
C GLY A 140 6.14 12.12 0.18
N GLY A 141 6.41 10.96 0.78
CA GLY A 141 6.21 9.67 0.16
C GLY A 141 4.74 9.26 0.22
N VAL A 142 4.20 9.14 1.44
CA VAL A 142 2.84 8.66 1.68
C VAL A 142 2.08 9.55 2.65
N LEU A 143 0.90 10.01 2.25
CA LEU A 143 -0.12 10.49 3.18
C LEU A 143 -1.10 9.36 3.49
N ASN A 144 -1.28 9.04 4.77
CA ASN A 144 -2.12 7.94 5.22
C ASN A 144 -3.24 8.40 6.17
N PHE A 145 -4.48 8.22 5.74
CA PHE A 145 -5.68 8.32 6.59
C PHE A 145 -6.30 6.95 6.93
N GLY A 146 -5.86 5.90 6.23
CA GLY A 146 -6.30 4.52 6.42
C GLY A 146 -5.14 3.66 6.94
N ALA A 147 -4.83 2.57 6.25
CA ALA A 147 -3.74 1.67 6.66
C ALA A 147 -2.59 1.60 5.63
N VAL A 148 -1.35 1.65 6.11
CA VAL A 148 -0.15 1.37 5.31
C VAL A 148 0.66 0.25 5.95
N THR A 149 1.01 -0.75 5.15
CA THR A 149 1.87 -1.86 5.56
C THR A 149 3.10 -1.92 4.66
N LEU A 150 4.29 -1.97 5.25
CA LEU A 150 5.56 -2.14 4.54
C LEU A 150 6.20 -3.47 4.96
N THR A 151 6.51 -4.33 4.00
CA THR A 151 7.26 -5.57 4.21
C THR A 151 8.45 -5.59 3.27
N GLY A 152 9.68 -5.66 3.80
CA GLY A 152 10.90 -5.62 2.99
C GLY A 152 10.99 -4.37 2.09
N SER A 153 10.31 -3.29 2.46
CA SER A 153 10.05 -2.13 1.61
C SER A 153 10.75 -0.88 2.14
N ALA A 154 10.78 0.19 1.34
CA ALA A 154 11.45 1.41 1.74
C ALA A 154 10.67 2.68 1.40
N LEU A 155 10.77 3.68 2.29
CA LEU A 155 10.41 5.07 2.02
C LEU A 155 11.71 5.88 2.09
N SER A 156 12.15 6.39 0.94
CA SER A 156 13.44 7.09 0.91
C SER A 156 13.53 8.29 0.01
N GLY A 157 14.29 9.32 0.39
CA GLY A 157 14.48 10.49 -0.46
C GLY A 157 13.20 11.28 -0.70
N ASN A 158 12.24 11.24 0.23
CA ASN A 158 10.98 11.96 0.12
C ASN A 158 11.00 13.24 0.96
N ASN A 159 10.29 14.26 0.50
CA ASN A 159 10.30 15.60 1.09
C ASN A 159 8.88 16.12 1.38
N ALA A 160 8.67 16.60 2.59
CA ALA A 160 7.47 17.32 3.00
C ALA A 160 7.81 18.74 3.49
N ALA A 161 6.89 19.70 3.37
CA ALA A 161 7.05 21.00 4.01
C ALA A 161 6.72 20.91 5.51
N GLY A 162 5.65 20.20 5.87
CA GLY A 162 5.17 20.04 7.24
C GLY A 162 5.65 18.77 7.92
N LEU A 163 4.83 17.72 7.89
CA LEU A 163 5.05 16.49 8.63
C LEU A 163 5.48 15.35 7.69
N GLY A 164 6.18 14.35 8.22
CA GLY A 164 6.28 13.04 7.58
C GLY A 164 6.90 13.05 6.18
N GLY A 165 8.19 13.38 6.05
CA GLY A 165 8.88 13.36 4.76
C GLY A 165 8.72 12.01 4.06
N GLY A 166 8.98 10.90 4.78
CA GLY A 166 8.69 9.55 4.32
C GLY A 166 7.19 9.27 4.32
N ILE A 167 6.57 9.34 5.50
CA ILE A 167 5.14 9.10 5.69
C ILE A 167 4.56 9.94 6.81
N HIS A 168 3.35 10.43 6.58
CA HIS A 168 2.48 10.97 7.62
C HIS A 168 1.21 10.14 7.72
N SER A 169 1.01 9.54 8.88
CA SER A 169 -0.20 8.81 9.25
C SER A 169 -1.00 9.68 10.19
N SER A 170 -2.23 10.03 9.80
CA SER A 170 -3.05 11.02 10.50
C SER A 170 -4.45 10.48 10.77
N GLY A 171 -4.88 10.60 12.03
CA GLY A 171 -6.22 10.22 12.49
C GLY A 171 -6.27 8.92 13.30
N ALA A 172 -7.27 8.81 14.18
CA ALA A 172 -7.40 7.73 15.17
C ALA A 172 -7.48 6.32 14.55
N ALA A 173 -8.10 6.21 13.38
CA ALA A 173 -8.21 4.94 12.65
C ALA A 173 -6.99 4.65 11.76
N ALA A 174 -6.09 5.61 11.58
CA ALA A 174 -4.96 5.43 10.70
C ALA A 174 -3.87 4.56 11.35
N ALA A 175 -3.29 3.66 10.57
CA ALA A 175 -2.25 2.75 11.03
C ALA A 175 -1.09 2.64 10.03
N ALA A 176 0.13 2.65 10.55
CA ALA A 176 1.36 2.38 9.78
C ALA A 176 2.11 1.21 10.42
N THR A 177 2.29 0.12 9.66
CA THR A 177 2.93 -1.12 10.13
C THR A 177 4.12 -1.49 9.26
N PHE A 178 5.34 -1.46 9.82
CA PHE A 178 6.57 -1.73 9.08
C PHE A 178 7.27 -2.98 9.59
N THR A 179 7.56 -3.92 8.70
CA THR A 179 8.27 -5.16 8.99
C THR A 179 9.48 -5.28 8.07
N SER A 180 10.68 -5.44 8.65
CA SER A 180 11.94 -5.55 7.89
C SER A 180 12.09 -4.46 6.83
N SER A 181 11.67 -3.24 7.15
CA SER A 181 11.55 -2.13 6.19
C SER A 181 12.45 -0.96 6.60
N THR A 182 12.71 -0.06 5.65
CA THR A 182 13.63 1.06 5.84
C THR A 182 12.98 2.41 5.55
N VAL A 183 13.09 3.35 6.48
CA VAL A 183 12.70 4.76 6.27
C VAL A 183 13.94 5.63 6.37
N LYS A 184 14.43 6.17 5.24
CA LYS A 184 15.73 6.86 5.21
C LYS A 184 15.83 8.07 4.30
N ASN A 185 16.73 9.00 4.62
CA ASN A 185 17.03 10.16 3.77
C ASN A 185 15.77 10.99 3.42
N ASN A 186 14.79 11.02 4.31
CA ASN A 186 13.59 11.83 4.11
C ASN A 186 13.73 13.18 4.83
N THR A 187 13.08 14.21 4.30
CA THR A 187 13.13 15.58 4.81
C THR A 187 11.74 16.12 5.13
N ALA A 188 11.60 16.85 6.24
CA ALA A 188 10.34 17.51 6.60
C ALA A 188 10.51 18.72 7.53
N GLY A 189 9.40 19.39 7.85
CA GLY A 189 9.32 20.31 8.98
C GLY A 189 9.54 19.60 10.32
N ARG A 190 8.87 18.47 10.55
CA ARG A 190 8.98 17.63 11.76
C ARG A 190 8.64 16.18 11.45
N GLY A 191 9.28 15.23 12.14
CA GLY A 191 9.07 13.79 11.92
C GLY A 191 9.43 13.40 10.50
N ALA A 192 10.63 13.76 10.04
CA ALA A 192 11.02 13.65 8.65
C ALA A 192 11.00 12.21 8.12
N GLY A 193 11.32 11.22 8.96
CA GLY A 193 11.08 9.83 8.62
C GLY A 193 9.58 9.53 8.67
N ILE A 194 9.03 9.56 9.88
CA ILE A 194 7.66 9.16 10.18
C ILE A 194 7.00 10.24 11.05
N ALA A 195 5.81 10.67 10.66
CA ALA A 195 4.89 11.38 11.54
C ALA A 195 3.65 10.52 11.79
N SER A 196 3.41 10.15 13.04
CA SER A 196 2.18 9.47 13.49
C SER A 196 1.37 10.45 14.34
N ALA A 197 0.40 11.13 13.73
CA ALA A 197 -0.41 12.18 14.34
C ALA A 197 -1.79 11.63 14.74
N GLY A 198 -1.91 11.20 16.00
CA GLY A 198 -3.12 10.55 16.50
C GLY A 198 -3.37 9.15 15.90
N ALA A 199 -2.38 8.59 15.19
CA ALA A 199 -2.43 7.30 14.53
C ALA A 199 -1.67 6.20 15.31
N THR A 200 -1.78 4.95 14.87
CA THR A 200 -0.98 3.83 15.41
C THR A 200 0.23 3.57 14.53
N LEU A 201 1.43 3.53 15.14
CA LEU A 201 2.68 3.13 14.50
C LEU A 201 3.19 1.83 15.11
N THR A 202 3.38 0.81 14.29
CA THR A 202 4.01 -0.46 14.68
C THR A 202 5.21 -0.72 13.79
N THR A 203 6.37 -1.02 14.37
CA THR A 203 7.57 -1.35 13.61
C THR A 203 8.27 -2.58 14.19
N THR A 204 8.63 -3.51 13.32
CA THR A 204 9.31 -4.76 13.67
C THR A 204 10.54 -4.93 12.79
N SER A 205 11.71 -5.12 13.41
CA SER A 205 12.98 -5.37 12.73
C SER A 205 13.28 -4.37 11.62
N SER A 206 12.88 -3.10 11.81
CA SER A 206 12.97 -2.06 10.78
C SER A 206 14.08 -1.06 11.11
N THR A 207 14.43 -0.22 10.14
CA THR A 207 15.46 0.83 10.30
C THR A 207 14.89 2.19 9.92
N ILE A 208 14.96 3.16 10.83
CA ILE A 208 14.59 4.55 10.60
C ILE A 208 15.85 5.40 10.79
N THR A 209 16.44 5.88 9.70
CA THR A 209 17.78 6.48 9.75
C THR A 209 18.00 7.61 8.77
N LEU A 210 18.91 8.53 9.08
CA LEU A 210 19.32 9.62 8.18
C LEU A 210 18.15 10.50 7.72
N ASN A 211 17.11 10.66 8.54
CA ASN A 211 16.02 11.58 8.25
C ASN A 211 16.31 12.95 8.87
N THR A 212 16.00 14.01 8.14
CA THR A 212 16.35 15.39 8.53
C THR A 212 15.12 16.26 8.58
N ALA A 213 14.78 16.73 9.78
CA ALA A 213 13.73 17.72 9.99
C ALA A 213 14.31 19.11 10.25
N THR A 214 13.52 20.16 10.00
CA THR A 214 13.86 21.52 10.46
C THR A 214 13.64 21.70 11.96
N SER A 215 12.72 20.92 12.55
CA SER A 215 12.37 20.94 13.97
C SER A 215 12.34 19.53 14.57
N ARG A 216 12.65 19.42 15.86
CA ARG A 216 12.59 18.14 16.59
C ARG A 216 11.16 17.56 16.59
N PRO A 217 11.01 16.24 16.48
CA PRO A 217 12.04 15.23 16.17
C PRO A 217 12.33 15.10 14.67
N GLY A 218 13.51 14.57 14.33
CA GLY A 218 13.94 14.25 12.97
C GLY A 218 13.48 12.88 12.48
N GLY A 219 13.56 11.86 13.34
CA GLY A 219 13.22 10.48 12.98
C GLY A 219 11.72 10.24 13.02
N ILE A 220 11.18 10.07 14.23
CA ILE A 220 9.78 9.72 14.48
C ILE A 220 9.14 10.82 15.32
N TYR A 221 8.09 11.43 14.78
CA TYR A 221 7.13 12.22 15.54
C TYR A 221 5.94 11.33 15.92
N SER A 222 5.68 11.17 17.22
CA SER A 222 4.54 10.39 17.72
C SER A 222 3.62 11.25 18.59
N ALA A 223 2.39 11.43 18.14
CA ALA A 223 1.27 11.97 18.93
C ALA A 223 0.12 10.95 19.07
N GLY A 224 0.34 9.70 18.68
CA GLY A 224 -0.56 8.57 18.90
C GLY A 224 0.17 7.43 19.62
N THR A 225 -0.23 6.18 19.35
CA THR A 225 0.41 4.98 19.92
C THR A 225 1.58 4.55 19.04
N SER A 226 2.73 4.25 19.65
CA SER A 226 3.91 3.76 18.94
C SER A 226 4.50 2.52 19.62
N THR A 227 4.71 1.45 18.86
CA THR A 227 5.35 0.21 19.30
C THR A 227 6.53 -0.12 18.38
N LEU A 228 7.74 -0.14 18.94
CA LEU A 228 8.97 -0.52 18.24
C LEU A 228 9.50 -1.83 18.82
N THR A 229 9.60 -2.86 17.99
CA THR A 229 10.15 -4.18 18.34
C THR A 229 11.38 -4.44 17.48
N SER A 230 12.56 -4.56 18.09
CA SER A 230 13.83 -4.79 17.37
C SER A 230 14.10 -3.78 16.25
N THR A 231 13.54 -2.58 16.35
CA THR A 231 13.65 -1.53 15.34
C THR A 231 14.74 -0.55 15.74
N THR A 232 15.62 -0.23 14.80
CA THR A 232 16.70 0.75 15.01
C THR A 232 16.26 2.12 14.53
N VAL A 233 16.28 3.11 15.43
CA VAL A 233 16.11 4.53 15.10
C VAL A 233 17.42 5.25 15.40
N THR A 234 18.10 5.75 14.37
CA THR A 234 19.45 6.31 14.54
C THR A 234 19.78 7.37 13.50
N ALA A 235 20.79 8.22 13.76
CA ALA A 235 21.30 9.21 12.82
C ALA A 235 20.23 10.13 12.21
N ASN A 236 19.14 10.41 12.94
CA ASN A 236 18.14 11.39 12.50
C ASN A 236 18.41 12.75 13.13
N THR A 237 18.22 13.81 12.35
CA THR A 237 18.51 15.20 12.75
C THR A 237 17.20 15.98 12.80
N PRO A 238 16.93 16.80 13.82
CA PRO A 238 17.79 17.15 14.96
C PRO A 238 17.70 16.21 16.18
N ALA A 239 16.88 15.15 16.12
CA ALA A 239 16.78 14.09 17.14
C ALA A 239 16.13 12.83 16.55
N ASN A 240 16.30 11.67 17.17
CA ASN A 240 15.61 10.45 16.74
C ASN A 240 14.12 10.52 17.04
N CYS A 241 13.75 10.58 18.32
CA CYS A 241 12.35 10.69 18.73
C CYS A 241 12.09 11.79 19.77
N ALA A 242 13.14 12.35 20.37
CA ALA A 242 13.03 13.42 21.36
C ALA A 242 12.28 14.64 20.80
N GLY A 243 11.27 15.11 21.56
CA GLY A 243 10.34 16.17 21.13
C GLY A 243 9.00 15.66 20.59
N SER A 244 8.79 14.33 20.54
CA SER A 244 7.45 13.75 20.36
C SER A 244 6.56 14.03 21.58
N PRO A 245 5.27 14.39 21.38
CA PRO A 245 4.30 14.52 22.47
C PRO A 245 4.14 13.23 23.29
N ASN A 246 4.09 12.08 22.61
CA ASN A 246 4.04 10.78 23.25
C ASN A 246 5.42 10.12 23.18
N PRO A 247 5.98 9.62 24.30
CA PRO A 247 7.23 8.89 24.29
C PRO A 247 7.18 7.69 23.32
N VAL A 248 8.24 7.54 22.52
CA VAL A 248 8.40 6.40 21.62
C VAL A 248 9.27 5.36 22.30
N GLY A 249 8.64 4.35 22.92
CA GLY A 249 9.35 3.27 23.61
C GLY A 249 10.35 2.57 22.69
N GLY A 250 11.56 2.31 23.19
CA GLY A 250 12.64 1.67 22.41
C GLY A 250 13.37 2.60 21.43
N CYS A 251 12.97 3.86 21.31
CA CYS A 251 13.72 4.86 20.55
C CYS A 251 14.76 5.55 21.44
N VAL A 252 16.04 5.38 21.10
CA VAL A 252 17.17 6.00 21.82
C VAL A 252 17.67 7.23 21.05
N GLY A 253 17.91 8.34 21.75
CA GLY A 253 18.39 9.62 21.19
C GLY A 253 17.31 10.53 20.59
#